data_AF-A0A9E4ENG5-F1
#
_entry.id   AF-A0A9E4ENG5-F1
#
_cell.length_a   1.000
_cell.length_b   1.000
_cell.length_c   1.000
_cell.angle_alpha   90.00
_cell.angle_beta   90.00
_cell.angle_gamma   90.00
#
_symmetry.space_group_name_H-M   'P 1'
#
loop_
_entity.id
_entity.type
_entity.pdbx_description
1 polymer ?
#
loop_
_entity_poly.entity_id
_entity_poly.type
_entity_poly.pdbx_seq_one_letter_code
_entity_poly.pdbx_strand_id
1 'polypeptide(L)'
;MNPETMLEKVCRSLDILVALGATYEGLFPSIIDRSTHQMMPEMPPGIAGQRDGDRSHLGSNLIHDQTALKTMYALAEALDRPDYAQAADR
;
A
#
# COMPACT_ATOMS: atom_id res chain seq x y z
N MET A 1 -6.06 3.61 21.77
CA MET A 1 -6.85 3.27 20.57
C MET A 1 -7.36 1.86 20.78
N ASN A 2 -8.65 1.59 20.57
CA ASN A 2 -9.15 0.21 20.69
C ASN A 2 -8.74 -0.60 19.44
N PRO A 3 -8.77 -1.95 19.51
CA PRO A 3 -8.39 -2.80 18.38
C PRO A 3 -9.24 -2.57 17.13
N GLU A 4 -10.54 -2.32 17.29
CA GLU A 4 -11.49 -2.10 16.19
C GLU A 4 -11.12 -0.86 15.37
N THR A 5 -10.91 0.30 16.00
CA THR A 5 -10.48 1.52 15.32
C THR A 5 -9.11 1.38 14.66
N MET A 6 -8.23 0.54 15.21
CA MET A 6 -6.94 0.25 14.57
C MET A 6 -7.16 -0.57 13.30
N LEU A 7 -7.98 -1.61 13.36
CA LEU A 7 -8.30 -2.47 12.23
C LEU A 7 -8.98 -1.69 11.11
N GLU A 8 -9.97 -0.86 11.42
CA GLU A 8 -10.64 0.02 10.46
C GLU A 8 -9.65 0.90 9.70
N LYS A 9 -8.65 1.47 10.39
CA LYS A 9 -7.61 2.31 9.76
C LYS A 9 -6.70 1.51 8.84
N VAL A 10 -6.35 0.28 9.22
CA VAL A 10 -5.55 -0.62 8.39
C VAL A 10 -6.33 -1.00 7.14
N CYS A 11 -7.57 -1.48 7.29
CA CYS A 11 -8.44 -1.84 6.17
C CYS A 11 -8.62 -0.67 5.20
N ARG A 12 -8.92 0.53 5.73
CA ARG A 12 -9.05 1.73 4.88
C ARG A 12 -7.78 2.04 4.10
N SER A 13 -6.60 1.84 4.71
CA SER A 13 -5.32 2.08 4.03
C SER A 13 -5.09 1.06 2.91
N LEU A 14 -5.48 -0.20 3.12
CA LEU A 14 -5.43 -1.24 2.08
C LEU A 14 -6.45 -0.98 0.98
N ASP A 15 -7.67 -0.56 1.29
CA ASP A 15 -8.69 -0.21 0.29
C ASP A 15 -8.18 0.89 -0.65
N ILE A 16 -7.46 1.89 -0.10
CA ILE A 16 -6.79 2.93 -0.88
C ILE A 16 -5.70 2.34 -1.78
N LEU A 17 -4.84 1.46 -1.27
CA LEU A 17 -3.79 0.82 -2.05
C LEU A 17 -4.35 -0.04 -3.18
N VAL A 18 -5.41 -0.81 -2.92
CA VAL A 18 -6.10 -1.63 -3.93
C VAL A 18 -6.69 -0.76 -5.03
N ALA A 19 -7.38 0.33 -4.66
CA ALA A 19 -7.94 1.26 -5.64
C ALA A 19 -6.84 1.91 -6.49
N LEU A 20 -5.72 2.28 -5.87
CA LEU A 20 -4.59 2.87 -6.59
C LEU A 20 -3.90 1.85 -7.50
N GLY A 21 -3.65 0.62 -7.00
CA GLY A 21 -3.03 -0.46 -7.75
C GLY A 21 -3.83 -0.84 -9.00
N ALA A 22 -5.16 -0.73 -8.98
CA ALA A 22 -5.99 -0.92 -10.18
C ALA A 22 -5.63 0.03 -11.34
N THR A 23 -5.02 1.19 -11.05
CA THR A 23 -4.54 2.14 -12.07
C THR A 23 -3.16 1.78 -12.61
N TYR A 24 -2.41 0.94 -11.90
CA TYR A 24 -1.01 0.57 -12.19
C TYR A 24 -0.83 -0.94 -12.32
N GLU A 25 -1.78 -1.60 -13.00
CA GLU A 25 -1.71 -3.04 -13.33
C GLU A 25 -1.59 -3.95 -12.09
N GLY A 26 -2.14 -3.55 -10.94
CA GLY A 26 -2.07 -4.28 -9.68
C GLY A 26 -0.95 -3.79 -8.75
N LEU A 27 0.05 -3.07 -9.27
CA LEU A 27 1.22 -2.65 -8.51
C LEU A 27 0.96 -1.40 -7.66
N PHE A 28 1.51 -1.36 -6.45
CA PHE A 28 1.37 -0.20 -5.58
C PHE A 28 2.48 0.83 -5.85
N PRO A 29 2.13 2.11 -6.09
CA PRO A 29 3.12 3.18 -6.16
C PRO A 29 3.91 3.30 -4.86
N SER A 30 5.23 3.40 -4.97
CA SER A 30 6.11 3.47 -3.79
C SER A 30 6.02 4.80 -3.02
N ILE A 31 5.45 5.85 -3.62
CA ILE A 31 5.29 7.16 -2.99
C ILE A 31 3.89 7.70 -3.31
N ILE A 32 3.10 7.87 -2.24
CA ILE A 32 1.68 8.24 -2.33
C ILE A 32 1.45 9.49 -1.48
N ASP A 33 0.73 10.46 -2.05
CA ASP A 33 0.24 11.63 -1.32
C ASP A 33 -0.92 11.21 -0.41
N ARG A 34 -0.79 11.48 0.90
CA ARG A 34 -1.77 11.07 1.91
C ARG A 34 -3.10 11.84 1.86
N SER A 35 -3.16 12.97 1.18
CA SER A 35 -4.35 13.81 1.05
C SER A 35 -5.13 13.50 -0.21
N THR A 36 -4.45 13.22 -1.31
CA THR A 36 -5.08 12.92 -2.61
C THR A 36 -5.18 11.43 -2.91
N HIS A 37 -4.42 10.60 -2.18
CA HIS A 37 -4.27 9.16 -2.41
C HIS A 37 -3.80 8.83 -3.83
N GLN A 38 -2.96 9.69 -4.40
CA GLN A 38 -2.37 9.52 -5.73
C GLN A 38 -0.85 9.33 -5.63
N MET A 39 -0.26 8.70 -6.65
CA MET A 39 1.20 8.68 -6.79
C MET A 39 1.74 10.10 -6.89
N MET A 40 2.80 10.40 -6.14
CA MET A 40 3.44 11.72 -6.21
C MET A 40 4.28 11.84 -7.49
N PRO A 41 4.00 12.82 -8.38
CA PRO A 41 4.82 13.04 -9.58
C PRO A 41 6.16 13.71 -9.25
N GLU A 42 6.19 14.46 -8.15
CA GLU A 42 7.38 15.12 -7.64
C GLU A 42 7.93 14.34 -6.45
N MET A 43 9.23 14.06 -6.49
CA MET A 43 9.91 13.34 -5.42
C MET A 43 9.95 14.20 -4.15
N PRO A 44 9.34 13.76 -3.03
CA PRO A 44 9.46 14.49 -1.77
C PRO A 44 10.92 14.49 -1.26
N PRO A 45 11.29 15.42 -0.37
CA PRO A 45 12.58 15.38 0.30
C PRO A 45 12.82 14.02 0.95
N GLY A 46 14.04 13.49 0.82
CA GLY A 46 14.42 12.23 1.46
C GLY A 46 14.39 12.35 2.98
N ILE A 47 14.09 11.25 3.66
CA ILE A 47 14.24 11.17 5.11
C ILE A 47 15.73 11.16 5.43
N ALA A 48 16.17 11.88 6.47
CA ALA A 48 17.59 11.93 6.85
C ALA A 48 18.15 10.52 7.06
N GLY A 49 19.23 10.18 6.34
CA GLY A 49 19.88 8.86 6.37
C GLY A 49 19.31 7.82 5.39
N GLN A 50 18.22 8.11 4.68
CA GLN A 50 17.71 7.27 3.60
C GLN A 50 18.59 7.42 2.35
N ARG A 51 18.90 6.31 1.67
CA ARG A 51 19.65 6.36 0.41
C ARG A 51 18.70 6.73 -0.73
N ASP A 52 19.21 7.44 -1.73
CA ASP A 52 18.39 7.86 -2.88
C ASP A 52 17.80 6.66 -3.65
N GLY A 53 18.52 5.54 -3.71
CA GLY A 53 18.06 4.31 -4.36
C GLY A 53 17.03 3.49 -3.57
N ASP A 54 16.74 3.84 -2.32
CA ASP A 54 15.72 3.15 -1.51
C ASP A 54 14.28 3.59 -1.89
N ARG A 55 14.14 4.54 -2.82
CA ARG A 55 12.87 5.10 -3.26
C ARG A 55 12.63 4.80 -4.74
N SER A 56 11.66 3.94 -5.05
CA SER A 56 11.23 3.68 -6.43
C SER A 56 10.29 4.79 -6.93
N HIS A 57 10.82 5.99 -7.19
CA HIS A 57 10.04 7.12 -7.71
C HIS A 57 9.31 6.76 -9.00
N LEU A 58 8.03 7.13 -9.10
CA LEU A 58 7.18 6.84 -10.26
C LEU A 58 7.10 5.34 -10.61
N GLY A 59 7.41 4.48 -9.64
CA GLY A 59 7.38 3.04 -9.80
C GLY A 59 6.84 2.34 -8.56
N SER A 60 6.99 1.03 -8.59
CA SER A 60 6.65 0.12 -7.50
C SER A 60 7.87 -0.70 -7.12
N ASN A 61 7.81 -1.36 -5.95
CA ASN A 61 8.85 -2.29 -5.54
C ASN A 61 8.24 -3.41 -4.70
N LEU A 62 7.99 -4.55 -5.34
CA LEU A 62 7.38 -5.71 -4.68
C LEU A 62 8.13 -6.19 -3.44
N ILE A 63 9.45 -5.96 -3.34
CA ILE A 63 10.21 -6.31 -2.13
C ILE A 63 9.75 -5.45 -0.94
N HIS A 64 9.42 -4.18 -1.17
CA HIS A 64 8.91 -3.28 -0.13
C HIS A 64 7.48 -3.62 0.27
N ASP A 65 6.69 -4.18 -0.66
CA ASP A 65 5.26 -4.45 -0.46
C ASP A 65 4.96 -5.79 0.21
N GLN A 66 5.96 -6.68 0.40
CA GLN A 66 5.76 -8.04 0.93
C GLN A 66 4.96 -8.10 2.24
N THR A 67 5.22 -7.17 3.17
CA THR A 67 4.49 -7.13 4.45
C THR A 67 3.03 -6.69 4.24
N ALA A 68 2.79 -5.74 3.34
CA ALA A 68 1.43 -5.31 3.01
C ALA A 68 0.64 -6.46 2.35
N LEU A 69 1.24 -7.16 1.38
CA LEU A 69 0.62 -8.30 0.71
C LEU A 69 0.29 -9.44 1.68
N LYS A 70 1.22 -9.81 2.57
CA LYS A 70 0.95 -10.80 3.63
C LYS A 70 -0.16 -10.38 4.57
N THR A 71 -0.24 -9.08 4.88
CA THR A 71 -1.33 -8.53 5.70
C THR A 71 -2.66 -8.64 4.97
N MET A 72 -2.70 -8.39 3.66
CA MET A 72 -3.91 -8.54 2.84
C MET A 72 -4.44 -9.97 2.87
N TYR A 73 -3.58 -10.99 2.70
CA TYR A 73 -4.02 -12.39 2.82
C TYR A 73 -4.53 -12.72 4.24
N ALA A 74 -3.82 -12.28 5.29
CA ALA A 74 -4.24 -12.54 6.66
C ALA A 74 -5.59 -11.90 7.00
N LEU A 75 -5.84 -10.67 6.51
CA LEU A 75 -7.12 -9.99 6.70
C LEU A 75 -8.23 -10.57 5.82
N ALA A 76 -7.90 -11.09 4.64
CA ALA A 76 -8.86 -11.80 3.80
C ALA A 76 -9.45 -13.01 4.54
N GLU A 77 -8.59 -13.80 5.21
CA GLU A 77 -9.01 -14.93 6.03
C GLU A 77 -9.73 -14.49 7.31
N ALA A 78 -9.15 -13.57 8.08
CA ALA A 78 -9.67 -13.20 9.39
C ALA A 78 -11.01 -12.45 9.34
N LEU A 79 -11.27 -11.71 8.26
CA LEU A 79 -12.43 -10.83 8.11
C LEU A 79 -13.40 -11.25 7.01
N ASP A 80 -13.19 -12.41 6.37
CA ASP A 80 -13.96 -12.85 5.21
C ASP A 80 -13.99 -11.80 4.08
N ARG A 81 -12.80 -11.26 3.77
CA ARG A 81 -12.56 -10.22 2.73
C ARG A 81 -11.75 -10.79 1.56
N PRO A 82 -12.34 -11.67 0.73
CA PRO A 82 -11.61 -12.35 -0.34
C PRO A 82 -11.04 -11.39 -1.39
N ASP A 83 -11.57 -10.18 -1.49
CA ASP A 83 -11.09 -9.12 -2.36
C ASP A 83 -9.66 -8.67 -2.03
N TYR A 84 -9.24 -8.75 -0.76
CA TYR A 84 -7.85 -8.45 -0.39
C TYR A 84 -6.87 -9.50 -0.92
N ALA A 85 -7.19 -10.78 -0.82
CA ALA A 85 -6.35 -11.83 -1.41
C ALA A 85 -6.27 -11.68 -2.94
N GLN A 86 -7.41 -11.46 -3.59
CA GLN A 86 -7.48 -11.27 -5.04
C GLN A 86 -6.68 -10.04 -5.52
N ALA A 87 -6.67 -8.95 -4.75
CA ALA A 87 -5.88 -7.79 -5.08
C ALA A 87 -4.37 -8.01 -4.87
N ALA A 88 -3.99 -8.83 -3.89
CA ALA A 88 -2.60 -9.20 -3.64
C ALA A 88 -2.02 -10.15 -4.72
N ASP A 89 -2.87 -10.91 -5.40
CA ASP A 89 -2.50 -11.86 -6.47
C ASP A 89 -2.29 -11.19 -7.85
N ARG A 90 -2.61 -9.91 -8.01
CA ARG A 90 -2.50 -9.18 -9.29
C ARG A 90 -1.13 -8.54 -9.46
#